data_AF-A0A3N7BEF7-F1
#
_entry.id   AF-A0A3N7BEF7-F1
#
_cell.length_a   1.000
_cell.length_b   1.000
_cell.length_c   1.000
_cell.angle_alpha   90.00
_cell.angle_beta   90.00
_cell.angle_gamma   90.00
#
_symmetry.space_group_name_H-M   'P 1'
#
loop_
_entity.id
_entity.type
_entity.pdbx_description
1 polymer ?
#
loop_
_entity_poly.entity_id
_entity_poly.type
_entity_poly.pdbx_seq_one_letter_code
_entity_poly.pdbx_strand_id
1 'polypeptide(L)'
;MYLKTLSFITSLLLLHGFAARAQMQDLSNSFAPIYERTNTAVQYNYDEQKQIHDYTNNWDLDQDGIKDSVCFVGTGGAHLYFFLCIVLSGDKIVRNFDFLQSDFPVLSSAQKCAQQGFNPTEAEAPFAVFDFEHRGINSIFLRLDEASFLASQKNLSRKGIRTRYVLLSFPKGKPVFKDFVTIP
;
A
#
# COMPACT_ATOMS: atom_id res chain seq x y z
N MET A 1 70.34 52.85 -8.55
CA MET A 1 70.09 52.59 -9.99
C MET A 1 69.93 51.08 -10.13
N TYR A 2 68.74 50.53 -9.82
CA TYR A 2 67.69 50.08 -10.77
C TYR A 2 68.22 48.96 -11.71
N LEU A 3 67.68 47.74 -11.84
CA LEU A 3 66.37 47.15 -11.56
C LEU A 3 66.52 45.68 -11.08
N LYS A 4 65.66 45.23 -10.16
CA LYS A 4 65.31 43.81 -9.98
C LYS A 4 64.01 43.57 -10.76
N THR A 5 64.04 42.68 -11.75
CA THR A 5 62.86 42.17 -12.44
C THR A 5 62.22 41.07 -11.60
N LEU A 6 61.00 41.31 -11.13
CA LEU A 6 60.16 40.31 -10.47
C LEU A 6 59.10 39.86 -11.48
N SER A 7 59.21 38.62 -11.95
CA SER A 7 58.25 38.02 -12.87
C SER A 7 57.04 37.53 -12.09
N PHE A 8 55.90 38.20 -12.25
CA PHE A 8 54.61 37.75 -11.71
C PHE A 8 54.01 36.71 -12.66
N ILE A 9 53.93 35.46 -12.21
CA ILE A 9 53.11 34.43 -12.86
C ILE A 9 51.76 34.43 -12.15
N THR A 10 50.74 34.97 -12.80
CA THR A 10 49.34 34.84 -12.39
C THR A 10 48.82 33.49 -12.86
N SER A 11 48.78 32.50 -11.96
CA SER A 11 48.04 31.25 -12.20
C SER A 11 46.54 31.51 -12.02
N LEU A 12 45.82 31.53 -13.14
CA LEU A 12 44.35 31.54 -13.19
C LEU A 12 43.84 30.13 -12.85
N LEU A 13 43.42 29.92 -11.60
CA LEU A 13 42.72 28.70 -11.18
C LEU A 13 41.24 28.80 -11.56
N LEU A 14 40.87 28.17 -12.67
CA LEU A 14 39.48 27.90 -13.05
C LEU A 14 38.88 26.89 -12.06
N LEU A 15 38.23 27.39 -11.01
CA LEU A 15 37.31 26.59 -10.20
C LEU A 15 36.13 26.15 -11.09
N HIS A 16 36.21 24.93 -11.59
CA HIS A 16 35.05 24.23 -12.12
C HIS A 16 34.16 23.88 -10.93
N GLY A 17 33.12 24.70 -10.73
CA GLY A 17 32.02 24.36 -9.84
C GLY A 17 31.30 23.14 -10.37
N PHE A 18 31.71 21.96 -9.91
CA PHE A 18 30.86 20.77 -9.98
C PHE A 18 29.72 21.00 -8.98
N ALA A 19 28.63 21.59 -9.47
CA ALA A 19 27.35 21.49 -8.79
C ALA A 19 26.94 20.01 -8.89
N ALA A 20 27.34 19.22 -7.90
CA ALA A 20 26.74 17.91 -7.66
C ALA A 20 25.26 18.16 -7.36
N ARG A 21 24.39 18.01 -8.37
CA ARG A 21 22.97 17.77 -8.12
C ARG A 21 22.91 16.43 -7.41
N ALA A 22 22.78 16.47 -6.08
CA ALA A 22 22.20 15.36 -5.36
C ALA A 22 20.82 15.11 -6.01
N GLN A 23 20.68 14.01 -6.75
CA GLN A 23 19.34 13.48 -7.01
C GLN A 23 18.81 13.13 -5.62
N MET A 24 17.96 13.99 -5.05
CA MET A 24 17.02 13.56 -4.04
C MET A 24 16.25 12.43 -4.71
N GLN A 25 16.57 11.20 -4.32
CA GLN A 25 15.73 10.06 -4.59
C GLN A 25 14.37 10.44 -3.97
N ASP A 26 13.36 10.59 -4.83
CA ASP A 26 12.06 11.09 -4.42
C ASP A 26 11.54 10.18 -3.29
N LEU A 27 11.48 10.70 -2.06
CA LEU A 27 10.99 10.00 -0.88
C LEU A 27 9.47 9.97 -0.94
N SER A 28 8.91 9.46 -2.03
CA SER A 28 7.47 9.29 -2.17
C SER A 28 7.05 7.98 -1.52
N ASN A 29 5.92 7.99 -0.83
CA ASN A 29 5.31 6.76 -0.35
C ASN A 29 4.65 5.94 -1.49
N SER A 30 4.64 6.44 -2.73
CA SER A 30 4.01 5.76 -3.86
C SER A 30 4.61 4.39 -4.18
N PHE A 31 3.74 3.39 -4.35
CA PHE A 31 4.07 2.06 -4.87
C PHE A 31 4.02 1.95 -6.39
N ALA A 32 3.81 3.05 -7.13
CA ALA A 32 3.73 3.01 -8.60
C ALA A 32 4.95 2.30 -9.24
N PRO A 33 6.21 2.57 -8.82
CA PRO A 33 7.37 1.86 -9.36
C PRO A 33 7.39 0.35 -9.06
N ILE A 34 6.66 -0.11 -8.04
CA ILE A 34 6.51 -1.54 -7.74
C ILE A 34 5.53 -2.16 -8.74
N TYR A 35 4.38 -1.52 -8.98
CA TYR A 35 3.34 -2.07 -9.85
C TYR A 35 3.67 -2.02 -11.33
N GLU A 36 4.41 -1.01 -11.77
CA GLU A 36 4.98 -0.97 -13.13
C GLU A 36 5.84 -2.20 -13.46
N ARG A 37 6.45 -2.83 -12.44
CA ARG A 37 7.31 -4.01 -12.60
C ARG A 37 6.62 -5.33 -12.31
N THR A 38 5.68 -5.35 -11.36
CA THR A 38 5.19 -6.60 -10.75
C THR A 38 3.69 -6.84 -10.89
N ASN A 39 2.92 -5.81 -11.29
CA ASN A 39 1.46 -5.91 -11.36
C ASN A 39 0.88 -4.89 -12.35
N THR A 40 1.29 -4.94 -13.62
CA THR A 40 0.94 -3.92 -14.63
C THR A 40 -0.55 -3.82 -14.96
N ALA A 41 -1.36 -4.82 -14.58
CA ALA A 41 -2.80 -4.82 -14.79
C ALA A 41 -3.58 -4.09 -13.67
N VAL A 42 -2.95 -3.84 -12.51
CA VAL A 42 -3.63 -3.13 -11.41
C VAL A 42 -3.78 -1.66 -11.74
N GLN A 43 -4.98 -1.12 -11.52
CA GLN A 43 -5.21 0.32 -11.50
C GLN A 43 -4.78 0.85 -10.14
N TYR A 44 -3.72 1.65 -10.12
CA TYR A 44 -3.18 2.22 -8.91
C TYR A 44 -2.85 3.69 -9.09
N ASN A 45 -3.21 4.50 -8.09
CA ASN A 45 -2.79 5.89 -8.00
C ASN A 45 -2.39 6.23 -6.56
N TYR A 46 -1.49 7.19 -6.40
CA TYR A 46 -1.15 7.74 -5.09
C TYR A 46 -1.39 9.24 -5.08
N ASP A 47 -2.25 9.69 -4.18
CA ASP A 47 -2.47 11.12 -3.90
C ASP A 47 -1.57 11.53 -2.73
N GLU A 48 -0.43 12.16 -3.02
CA GLU A 48 0.54 12.61 -2.02
C GLU A 48 -0.05 13.65 -1.06
N GLN A 49 -0.93 14.54 -1.55
CA GLN A 49 -1.52 15.60 -0.73
C GLN A 49 -2.46 15.05 0.32
N LYS A 50 -3.20 13.99 -0.03
CA LYS A 50 -4.14 13.32 0.87
C LYS A 50 -3.57 12.07 1.53
N GLN A 51 -2.36 11.65 1.13
CA GLN A 51 -1.72 10.40 1.52
C GLN A 51 -2.62 9.18 1.26
N ILE A 52 -3.17 9.06 0.05
CA ILE A 52 -4.11 7.98 -0.30
C ILE A 52 -3.49 7.07 -1.35
N HIS A 53 -3.37 5.77 -1.03
CA HIS A 53 -3.17 4.72 -2.01
C HIS A 53 -4.53 4.28 -2.55
N ASP A 54 -4.80 4.54 -3.81
CA ASP A 54 -6.08 4.24 -4.46
C ASP A 54 -5.95 3.01 -5.37
N TYR A 55 -6.79 2.01 -5.11
CA TYR A 55 -6.95 0.77 -5.87
C TYR A 55 -8.37 0.62 -6.42
N THR A 56 -9.09 1.72 -6.62
CA THR A 56 -10.43 1.73 -7.19
C THR A 56 -10.45 1.08 -8.57
N ASN A 57 -11.59 0.46 -8.93
CA ASN A 57 -11.86 -0.10 -10.25
C ASN A 57 -11.00 -1.33 -10.61
N ASN A 58 -10.56 -2.09 -9.60
CA ASN A 58 -9.89 -3.37 -9.77
C ASN A 58 -10.79 -4.59 -9.52
N TRP A 59 -11.67 -4.54 -8.52
CA TRP A 59 -12.46 -5.70 -8.08
C TRP A 59 -13.92 -5.35 -7.86
N ASP A 60 -14.79 -6.33 -8.09
CA ASP A 60 -16.19 -6.38 -7.66
C ASP A 60 -16.24 -7.29 -6.42
N LEU A 61 -16.45 -6.69 -5.24
CA LEU A 61 -16.38 -7.33 -3.92
C LEU A 61 -17.76 -7.81 -3.44
N ASP A 62 -18.85 -7.23 -3.94
CA ASP A 62 -20.23 -7.57 -3.57
C ASP A 62 -21.02 -8.28 -4.68
N GLN A 63 -20.39 -8.51 -5.84
CA GLN A 63 -20.89 -9.25 -6.99
C GLN A 63 -22.07 -8.57 -7.71
N ASP A 64 -22.12 -7.24 -7.73
CA ASP A 64 -23.14 -6.49 -8.46
C ASP A 64 -22.80 -6.25 -9.95
N GLY A 65 -21.62 -6.71 -10.40
CA GLY A 65 -21.12 -6.55 -11.76
C GLY A 65 -20.41 -5.20 -12.01
N ILE A 66 -20.31 -4.34 -11.00
CA ILE A 66 -19.64 -3.04 -11.04
C ILE A 66 -18.47 -3.08 -10.08
N LYS A 67 -17.32 -2.55 -10.50
CA LYS A 67 -16.14 -2.54 -9.64
C LYS A 67 -16.25 -1.50 -8.52
N ASP A 68 -15.68 -1.85 -7.38
CA ASP A 68 -15.68 -1.07 -6.15
C ASP A 68 -14.48 -0.13 -6.03
N SER A 69 -14.56 0.74 -5.02
CA SER A 69 -13.41 1.51 -4.55
C SER A 69 -12.75 0.84 -3.35
N VAL A 70 -11.45 0.63 -3.45
CA VAL A 70 -10.59 0.18 -2.35
C VAL A 70 -9.46 1.18 -2.24
N CYS A 71 -9.24 1.77 -1.08
CA CYS A 71 -8.12 2.66 -0.85
C CYS A 71 -7.55 2.51 0.56
N PHE A 72 -6.31 2.97 0.73
CA PHE A 72 -5.66 3.07 2.02
C PHE A 72 -5.35 4.54 2.29
N VAL A 73 -5.90 5.07 3.37
CA VAL A 73 -5.87 6.50 3.70
C VAL A 73 -4.88 6.74 4.85
N GLY A 74 -3.93 7.63 4.63
CA GLY A 74 -2.89 7.98 5.58
C GLY A 74 -3.45 8.60 6.85
N THR A 75 -2.86 8.26 8.00
CA THR A 75 -3.25 8.77 9.32
C THR A 75 -2.69 10.17 9.63
N GLY A 76 -1.82 10.72 8.78
CA GLY A 76 -1.26 12.08 8.94
C GLY A 76 -0.32 12.26 10.13
N GLY A 77 0.20 11.17 10.72
CA GLY A 77 1.11 11.18 11.87
C GLY A 77 2.60 11.11 11.54
N ALA A 78 3.46 11.22 12.57
CA ALA A 78 4.92 11.10 12.43
C ALA A 78 5.38 9.70 11.97
N HIS A 79 4.61 8.67 12.31
CA HIS A 79 4.69 7.35 11.73
C HIS A 79 3.46 7.18 10.84
N LEU A 80 3.66 7.23 9.52
CA LEU A 80 2.56 7.16 8.58
C LEU A 80 2.04 5.72 8.49
N TYR A 81 0.83 5.52 8.99
CA TYR A 81 0.04 4.31 8.77
C TYR A 81 -1.09 4.63 7.83
N PHE A 82 -1.64 3.61 7.19
CA PHE A 82 -2.79 3.74 6.33
C PHE A 82 -3.91 2.79 6.76
N PHE A 83 -5.12 3.31 6.91
CA PHE A 83 -6.30 2.48 7.20
C PHE A 83 -7.06 2.15 5.92
N LEU A 84 -7.66 0.96 5.89
CA LEU A 84 -8.48 0.50 4.77
C LEU A 84 -9.80 1.28 4.68
N CYS A 85 -10.12 1.77 3.49
CA CYS A 85 -11.38 2.40 3.13
C CYS A 85 -11.99 1.71 1.91
N ILE A 86 -13.29 1.44 1.97
CA ILE A 86 -14.04 0.74 0.91
C ILE A 86 -15.33 1.48 0.60
N VAL A 87 -15.64 1.62 -0.68
CA VAL A 87 -16.95 2.07 -1.17
C VAL A 87 -17.48 1.02 -2.13
N LEU A 88 -18.57 0.35 -1.74
CA LEU A 88 -19.21 -0.61 -2.62
C LEU A 88 -20.01 0.11 -3.71
N SER A 89 -20.01 -0.45 -4.90
CA SER A 89 -20.77 0.00 -6.05
C SER A 89 -22.27 -0.04 -5.79
N GLY A 90 -22.76 -1.07 -5.09
CA GLY A 90 -24.19 -1.31 -4.88
C GLY A 90 -24.87 -0.32 -3.92
N ASP A 91 -24.15 0.23 -2.93
CA ASP A 91 -24.72 1.16 -1.94
C ASP A 91 -24.04 2.52 -1.82
N LYS A 92 -22.85 2.67 -2.42
CA LYS A 92 -22.04 3.90 -2.39
C LYS A 92 -21.70 4.40 -0.98
N ILE A 93 -21.79 3.55 0.04
CA ILE A 93 -21.47 3.92 1.42
C ILE A 93 -19.96 3.83 1.63
N VAL A 94 -19.37 4.93 2.11
CA VAL A 94 -17.98 4.97 2.54
C VAL A 94 -17.82 4.22 3.87
N ARG A 95 -16.98 3.19 3.86
CA ARG A 95 -16.66 2.36 5.02
C ARG A 95 -15.19 2.54 5.37
N ASN A 96 -14.93 3.24 6.48
CA ASN A 96 -13.60 3.35 7.03
C ASN A 96 -13.37 2.25 8.07
N PHE A 97 -12.32 1.46 7.88
CA PHE A 97 -11.87 0.46 8.83
C PHE A 97 -10.60 0.96 9.51
N ASP A 98 -10.76 1.98 10.35
CA ASP A 98 -9.69 2.65 11.12
C ASP A 98 -8.89 1.71 12.04
N PHE A 99 -9.44 0.53 12.35
CA PHE A 99 -8.79 -0.54 13.12
C PHE A 99 -7.99 -1.53 12.25
N LEU A 100 -7.99 -1.37 10.93
CA LEU A 100 -7.22 -2.14 9.96
C LEU A 100 -6.13 -1.26 9.35
N GLN A 101 -5.11 -0.99 10.15
CA GLN A 101 -3.97 -0.14 9.77
C GLN A 101 -2.77 -0.97 9.31
N SER A 102 -2.10 -0.49 8.27
CA SER A 102 -0.83 -1.02 7.78
C SER A 102 0.11 0.13 7.44
N ASP A 103 1.38 -0.01 7.79
CA ASP A 103 2.47 0.88 7.39
C ASP A 103 2.89 0.68 5.92
N PHE A 104 2.58 -0.50 5.35
CA PHE A 104 3.00 -0.87 4.01
C PHE A 104 1.92 -1.67 3.25
N PRO A 105 0.79 -1.04 2.86
CA PRO A 105 -0.33 -1.71 2.20
C PRO A 105 -0.07 -1.98 0.71
N VAL A 106 1.05 -2.62 0.39
CA VAL A 106 1.38 -3.01 -0.99
C VAL A 106 0.61 -4.27 -1.38
N LEU A 107 -0.10 -4.18 -2.50
CA LEU A 107 -0.85 -5.27 -3.08
C LEU A 107 0.11 -6.33 -3.63
N SER A 108 -0.11 -7.57 -3.23
CA SER A 108 0.56 -8.73 -3.81
C SER A 108 0.21 -8.88 -5.29
N SER A 109 1.17 -9.30 -6.12
CA SER A 109 0.98 -9.39 -7.58
C SER A 109 -0.29 -10.16 -7.95
N ALA A 110 -1.13 -9.59 -8.81
CA ALA A 110 -2.41 -10.19 -9.21
C ALA A 110 -2.24 -11.61 -9.77
N GLN A 111 -1.15 -11.88 -10.49
CA GLN A 111 -0.84 -13.21 -10.99
C GLN A 111 -0.69 -14.25 -9.87
N LYS A 112 -0.01 -13.91 -8.77
CA LYS A 112 0.11 -14.80 -7.60
C LYS A 112 -1.22 -15.00 -6.91
N CYS A 113 -1.99 -13.93 -6.71
CA CYS A 113 -3.31 -13.98 -6.07
C CYS A 113 -4.31 -14.85 -6.85
N ALA A 114 -4.15 -14.96 -8.18
CA ALA A 114 -4.98 -15.78 -9.05
C ALA A 114 -4.57 -17.28 -9.09
N GLN A 115 -3.46 -17.67 -8.46
CA GLN A 115 -3.02 -19.07 -8.44
C GLN A 115 -3.93 -19.90 -7.53
N GLN A 116 -4.29 -21.10 -7.99
CA GLN A 116 -4.98 -22.07 -7.15
C GLN A 116 -4.10 -22.42 -5.93
N GLY A 117 -4.69 -22.39 -4.74
CA GLY A 117 -3.96 -22.63 -3.50
C GLY A 117 -3.10 -21.45 -3.03
N PHE A 118 -3.30 -20.24 -3.57
CA PHE A 118 -2.61 -19.04 -3.09
C PHE A 118 -2.75 -18.87 -1.57
N ASN A 119 -1.60 -18.83 -0.89
CA ASN A 119 -1.52 -18.57 0.54
C ASN A 119 -0.79 -17.23 0.79
N PRO A 120 -1.49 -16.16 1.19
CA PRO A 120 -0.88 -14.86 1.44
C PRO A 120 0.12 -14.87 2.62
N THR A 121 0.01 -15.81 3.56
CA THR A 121 0.94 -15.88 4.69
C THR A 121 2.31 -16.45 4.27
N GLU A 122 2.34 -17.47 3.43
CA GLU A 122 3.56 -18.02 2.83
C GLU A 122 4.20 -17.07 1.83
N ALA A 123 3.39 -16.32 1.09
CA ALA A 123 3.86 -15.28 0.18
C ALA A 123 4.32 -13.99 0.89
N GLU A 124 4.22 -13.94 2.22
CA GLU A 124 4.48 -12.76 3.06
C GLU A 124 3.74 -11.50 2.61
N ALA A 125 2.56 -11.67 2.00
CA ALA A 125 1.72 -10.59 1.51
C ALA A 125 1.34 -9.65 2.66
N PRO A 126 1.52 -8.32 2.54
CA PRO A 126 0.91 -7.38 3.46
C PRO A 126 -0.56 -7.12 3.09
N PHE A 127 -0.87 -7.04 1.80
CA PHE A 127 -2.22 -6.89 1.26
C PHE A 127 -2.41 -7.80 0.04
N ALA A 128 -3.56 -8.46 -0.07
CA ALA A 128 -3.96 -9.26 -1.22
C ALA A 128 -5.47 -9.24 -1.41
N VAL A 129 -5.93 -9.45 -2.66
CA VAL A 129 -7.35 -9.63 -2.99
C VAL A 129 -7.49 -10.89 -3.84
N PHE A 130 -8.29 -11.85 -3.37
CA PHE A 130 -8.45 -13.16 -4.01
C PHE A 130 -9.71 -13.89 -3.54
N ASP A 131 -10.16 -14.88 -4.31
CA ASP A 131 -11.31 -15.73 -3.96
C ASP A 131 -10.88 -16.86 -3.00
N PHE A 132 -10.83 -16.54 -1.69
CA PHE A 132 -10.30 -17.41 -0.63
C PHE A 132 -11.00 -18.77 -0.49
N GLU A 133 -12.31 -18.85 -0.77
CA GLU A 133 -13.08 -20.10 -0.62
C GLU A 133 -13.62 -20.62 -1.96
N HIS A 134 -13.11 -20.11 -3.09
CA HIS A 134 -13.54 -20.47 -4.45
C HIS A 134 -15.07 -20.34 -4.65
N ARG A 135 -15.67 -19.30 -4.07
CA ARG A 135 -17.12 -19.03 -4.14
C ARG A 135 -17.45 -17.91 -5.12
N GLY A 136 -16.46 -17.42 -5.85
CA GLY A 136 -16.56 -16.26 -6.74
C GLY A 136 -16.58 -14.92 -6.01
N ILE A 137 -16.47 -14.88 -4.68
CA ILE A 137 -16.48 -13.64 -3.89
C ILE A 137 -15.04 -13.32 -3.50
N ASN A 138 -14.53 -12.20 -4.03
CA ASN A 138 -13.21 -11.72 -3.65
C ASN A 138 -13.19 -11.31 -2.17
N SER A 139 -12.14 -11.76 -1.48
CA SER A 139 -11.84 -11.38 -0.11
C SER A 139 -10.56 -10.53 -0.11
N ILE A 140 -10.56 -9.51 0.73
CA ILE A 140 -9.39 -8.71 1.05
C ILE A 140 -8.67 -9.37 2.22
N PHE A 141 -7.41 -9.73 2.00
CA PHE A 141 -6.49 -10.13 3.06
C PHE A 141 -5.63 -8.93 3.46
N LEU A 142 -5.46 -8.73 4.75
CA LEU A 142 -4.56 -7.74 5.32
C LEU A 142 -3.75 -8.36 6.46
N ARG A 143 -2.43 -8.21 6.41
CA ARG A 143 -1.52 -8.50 7.51
C ARG A 143 -1.26 -7.22 8.31
N LEU A 144 -1.75 -7.20 9.54
CA LEU A 144 -1.42 -6.15 10.50
C LEU A 144 -0.02 -6.38 11.06
N ASP A 145 0.74 -5.31 11.26
CA ASP A 145 1.94 -5.37 12.09
C ASP A 145 1.54 -5.56 13.57
N GLU A 146 2.53 -5.87 14.42
CA GLU A 146 2.27 -6.14 15.84
C GLU A 146 1.67 -4.92 16.54
N ALA A 147 2.18 -3.72 16.24
CA ALA A 147 1.71 -2.48 16.84
C ALA A 147 0.23 -2.20 16.51
N SER A 148 -0.16 -2.30 15.24
CA SER A 148 -1.52 -2.09 14.76
C SER A 148 -2.48 -3.15 15.29
N PHE A 149 -2.03 -4.41 15.34
CA PHE A 149 -2.83 -5.51 15.91
C PHE A 149 -3.12 -5.27 17.39
N LEU A 150 -2.11 -4.93 18.19
CA LEU A 150 -2.26 -4.67 19.62
C LEU A 150 -3.11 -3.42 19.87
N ALA A 151 -2.88 -2.33 19.12
CA ALA A 151 -3.66 -1.10 19.24
C ALA A 151 -5.16 -1.31 18.92
N SER A 152 -5.45 -2.22 17.99
CA SER A 152 -6.81 -2.48 17.50
C SER A 152 -7.48 -3.71 18.14
N GLN A 153 -6.83 -4.38 19.09
CA GLN A 153 -7.25 -5.69 19.62
C GLN A 153 -8.70 -5.71 20.12
N LYS A 154 -9.18 -4.63 20.76
CA LYS A 154 -10.57 -4.53 21.23
C LYS A 154 -11.57 -4.51 20.07
N ASN A 155 -11.26 -3.82 18.98
CA ASN A 155 -12.13 -3.76 17.80
C ASN A 155 -12.08 -5.09 17.03
N LEU A 156 -10.88 -5.66 16.86
CA LEU A 156 -10.66 -6.95 16.21
C LEU A 156 -11.41 -8.09 16.93
N SER A 157 -11.28 -8.18 18.26
CA SER A 157 -11.95 -9.21 19.06
C SER A 157 -13.48 -9.12 19.00
N ARG A 158 -14.05 -7.91 18.95
CA ARG A 158 -15.50 -7.70 18.70
C ARG A 158 -15.97 -8.18 17.34
N LYS A 159 -15.05 -8.31 16.37
CA LYS A 159 -15.29 -8.87 15.04
C LYS A 159 -14.90 -10.35 14.94
N GLY A 160 -14.49 -10.97 16.06
CA GLY A 160 -14.08 -12.36 16.10
C GLY A 160 -12.68 -12.64 15.54
N ILE A 161 -11.89 -11.60 15.25
CA ILE A 161 -10.50 -11.70 14.80
C ILE A 161 -9.59 -11.85 16.01
N ARG A 162 -8.70 -12.83 15.99
CA ARG A 162 -7.75 -13.15 17.07
C ARG A 162 -6.30 -13.12 16.62
N THR A 163 -6.04 -13.01 15.32
CA THR A 163 -4.71 -13.00 14.72
C THR A 163 -4.43 -11.68 14.02
N ARG A 164 -3.18 -11.48 13.61
CA ARG A 164 -2.78 -10.34 12.78
C ARG A 164 -3.17 -10.50 11.30
N TYR A 165 -3.81 -11.60 10.92
CA TYR A 165 -4.15 -11.91 9.54
C TYR A 165 -5.66 -11.82 9.35
N VAL A 166 -6.11 -10.74 8.73
CA VAL A 166 -7.53 -10.42 8.60
C VAL A 166 -8.01 -10.76 7.20
N LEU A 167 -9.14 -11.46 7.12
CA LEU A 167 -9.94 -11.57 5.91
C LEU A 167 -11.20 -10.71 6.05
N LEU A 168 -11.46 -9.90 5.03
CA LEU A 168 -12.66 -9.10 4.87
C LEU A 168 -13.34 -9.47 3.54
N SER A 169 -14.64 -9.74 3.57
CA SER A 169 -15.46 -10.00 2.39
C SER A 169 -16.80 -9.26 2.49
N PHE A 170 -17.52 -9.12 1.37
CA PHE A 170 -18.80 -8.41 1.31
C PHE A 170 -19.96 -9.28 0.78
N PRO A 171 -20.22 -10.48 1.33
CA PRO A 171 -21.35 -11.27 0.89
C PRO A 171 -22.65 -10.48 1.07
N LYS A 172 -23.38 -10.28 -0.03
CA LYS A 172 -24.62 -9.48 -0.07
C LYS A 172 -24.40 -8.04 0.41
N GLY A 173 -23.26 -7.44 0.06
CA GLY A 173 -22.91 -6.04 0.37
C GLY A 173 -22.56 -5.74 1.84
N LYS A 174 -22.49 -6.77 2.70
CA LYS A 174 -22.23 -6.60 4.14
C LYS A 174 -20.83 -7.06 4.52
N PRO A 175 -20.07 -6.25 5.28
CA PRO A 175 -18.73 -6.63 5.70
C PRO A 175 -18.76 -7.84 6.64
N VAL A 176 -18.02 -8.87 6.28
CA VAL A 176 -17.79 -10.07 7.09
C VAL A 176 -16.29 -10.21 7.33
N PHE A 177 -15.93 -10.35 8.60
CA PHE A 177 -14.55 -10.48 9.06
C PHE A 177 -14.27 -11.90 9.52
N LYS A 178 -13.06 -12.40 9.22
CA LYS A 178 -12.55 -13.68 9.72
C LYS A 178 -11.05 -13.58 9.99
N ASP A 179 -10.55 -14.42 10.87
CA ASP A 179 -9.12 -14.76 10.86
C ASP A 179 -8.79 -15.49 9.56
N PHE A 180 -7.68 -15.12 8.93
CA PHE A 180 -7.07 -15.99 7.94
C PHE A 180 -6.42 -17.16 8.67
N VAL A 181 -7.01 -18.33 8.51
CA VAL A 181 -6.40 -19.61 8.89
C VAL A 181 -6.06 -20.34 7.61
N THR A 182 -4.82 -20.80 7.49
CA THR A 182 -4.44 -21.76 6.46
C THR A 182 -5.39 -22.96 6.57
N ILE A 183 -6.15 -23.20 5.51
CA ILE A 183 -6.87 -24.47 5.40
C ILE A 183 -5.77 -25.53 5.16
N PRO A 184 -5.63 -26.53 6.05
CA PRO A 184 -4.61 -27.56 5.92
C PRO A 184 -4.78 -28.41 4.67
#